data_AF-A0A953A0V0-F1
#
_entry.id   AF-A0A953A0V0-F1
#
_cell.length_a   1.000
_cell.length_b   1.000
_cell.length_c   1.000
_cell.angle_alpha   90.00
_cell.angle_beta   90.00
_cell.angle_gamma   90.00
#
_symmetry.space_group_name_H-M   'P 1'
#
loop_
_entity.id
_entity.type
_entity.pdbx_description
1 polymer ?
#
loop_
_entity_poly.entity_id
_entity_poly.type
_entity_poly.pdbx_seq_one_letter_code
_entity_poly.pdbx_strand_id
1 'polypeptide(L)'
;EGGDTAAFLGYKPYGAKRPYPASLCVSVNDAVVHGIPNEEPYILQEGDIASLDLGLVHRGLVTDMAITVPVGLIDAEAKELIRTTKAALEKGIKAAKPGHTTGHIGEAVESLVAPLGYGIVQELAGHGVGYSVHEDPYVPNYGTAGEGEPLVPGMVIAIEPILNEGTEKIFLDKDGYTYRTKDGKRSAHFERTVVITERGCEILTK
;
A
#
# COMPACT_ATOMS: atom_id res chain seq x y z
N GLU A 1 -5.93 5.41 -28.76
CA GLU A 1 -7.39 5.38 -28.52
C GLU A 1 -7.90 4.09 -27.84
N GLY A 2 -7.02 3.14 -27.48
CA GLY A 2 -7.38 1.97 -26.64
C GLY A 2 -6.40 1.73 -25.50
N GLY A 3 -5.73 2.79 -25.02
CA GLY A 3 -4.79 2.72 -23.91
C GLY A 3 -5.42 3.30 -22.65
N ASP A 4 -4.96 2.81 -21.52
CA ASP A 4 -5.41 3.24 -20.21
C ASP A 4 -4.67 4.51 -19.77
N THR A 5 -5.20 5.20 -18.76
CA THR A 5 -4.59 6.43 -18.23
C THR A 5 -4.05 6.22 -16.82
N ALA A 6 -2.96 6.90 -16.48
CA ALA A 6 -2.41 6.87 -15.13
C ALA A 6 -3.40 7.51 -14.14
N ALA A 7 -3.75 6.79 -13.07
CA ALA A 7 -4.71 7.28 -12.09
C ALA A 7 -4.12 8.39 -11.20
N PHE A 8 -2.81 8.39 -10.99
CA PHE A 8 -2.14 9.30 -10.07
C PHE A 8 -1.70 10.62 -10.69
N LEU A 9 -1.47 10.67 -12.00
CA LEU A 9 -0.97 11.88 -12.66
C LEU A 9 -2.04 12.99 -12.61
N GLY A 10 -1.77 14.06 -11.87
CA GLY A 10 -2.72 15.14 -11.64
C GLY A 10 -3.79 14.82 -10.60
N TYR A 11 -3.72 13.67 -9.92
CA TYR A 11 -4.61 13.35 -8.81
C TYR A 11 -4.29 14.24 -7.61
N LYS A 12 -5.33 14.79 -6.98
CA LYS A 12 -5.20 15.67 -5.81
C LYS A 12 -6.11 15.14 -4.69
N PRO A 13 -5.58 14.33 -3.75
CA PRO A 13 -6.38 13.88 -2.62
C PRO A 13 -6.78 15.07 -1.73
N TYR A 14 -7.83 14.87 -0.94
CA TYR A 14 -8.29 15.88 0.00
C TYR A 14 -7.15 16.26 0.97
N GLY A 15 -6.95 17.58 1.18
CA GLY A 15 -5.88 18.10 2.03
C GLY A 15 -4.52 18.29 1.35
N ALA A 16 -4.28 17.73 0.16
CA ALA A 16 -3.05 17.99 -0.59
C ALA A 16 -2.96 19.44 -1.07
N LYS A 17 -1.76 20.03 -1.01
CA LYS A 17 -1.53 21.44 -1.41
C LYS A 17 -1.56 21.63 -2.93
N ARG A 18 -1.07 20.64 -3.67
CA ARG A 18 -0.98 20.62 -5.15
C ARG A 18 -1.42 19.26 -5.67
N PRO A 19 -1.65 19.07 -6.98
CA PRO A 19 -1.82 17.76 -7.61
C PRO A 19 -0.51 16.95 -7.66
N TYR A 20 -0.62 15.63 -7.72
CA TYR A 20 0.53 14.72 -7.76
C TYR A 20 1.18 14.79 -9.15
N PRO A 21 2.52 14.97 -9.24
CA PRO A 21 3.15 15.38 -10.48
C PRO A 21 3.61 14.22 -11.38
N ALA A 22 3.40 12.96 -10.97
CA ALA A 22 3.92 11.79 -11.68
C ALA A 22 2.85 10.70 -11.87
N SER A 23 3.14 9.71 -12.72
CA SER A 23 2.24 8.57 -12.98
C SER A 23 2.50 7.36 -12.09
N LEU A 24 3.65 7.33 -11.41
CA LEU A 24 4.14 6.24 -10.58
C LEU A 24 4.70 6.84 -9.30
N CYS A 25 4.33 6.29 -8.16
CA CYS A 25 4.98 6.56 -6.89
C CYS A 25 6.24 5.70 -6.79
N VAL A 26 7.39 6.31 -6.45
CA VAL A 26 8.66 5.61 -6.25
C VAL A 26 9.23 5.99 -4.90
N SER A 27 9.04 5.12 -3.92
CA SER A 27 9.49 5.34 -2.54
C SER A 27 10.72 4.48 -2.26
N VAL A 28 11.88 5.12 -2.06
CA VAL A 28 13.16 4.45 -1.84
C VAL A 28 13.53 4.49 -0.35
N ASN A 29 13.94 3.35 0.20
CA ASN A 29 14.46 3.18 1.56
C ASN A 29 13.51 3.68 2.67
N ASP A 30 13.77 4.85 3.26
CA ASP A 30 12.98 5.44 4.35
C ASP A 30 11.71 6.14 3.86
N ALA A 31 11.58 6.36 2.55
CA ALA A 31 10.32 6.77 1.97
C ALA A 31 9.32 5.61 2.07
N VAL A 32 8.21 5.87 2.75
CA VAL A 32 7.16 4.92 3.09
C VAL A 32 6.24 4.72 1.89
N VAL A 33 5.62 5.80 1.41
CA VAL A 33 4.73 5.84 0.23
C VAL A 33 4.79 7.22 -0.44
N HIS A 34 4.21 7.32 -1.64
CA HIS A 34 4.01 8.56 -2.40
C HIS A 34 5.30 9.31 -2.80
N GLY A 35 6.46 8.63 -2.85
CA GLY A 35 7.70 9.23 -3.31
C GLY A 35 7.57 9.79 -4.73
N ILE A 36 8.00 11.04 -4.94
CA ILE A 36 7.89 11.74 -6.24
C ILE A 36 9.14 11.47 -7.10
N PRO A 37 9.01 10.79 -8.26
CA PRO A 37 10.18 10.38 -9.05
C PRO A 37 10.77 11.46 -9.97
N ASN A 38 10.10 12.60 -10.18
CA ASN A 38 10.43 13.56 -11.24
C ASN A 38 10.78 14.98 -10.77
N GLU A 39 11.01 15.18 -9.47
CA GLU A 39 11.37 16.51 -8.92
C GLU A 39 12.76 16.53 -8.30
N GLU A 40 13.06 15.56 -7.43
CA GLU A 40 14.39 15.41 -6.82
C GLU A 40 15.10 14.19 -7.45
N PRO A 41 16.22 14.38 -8.16
CA PRO A 41 16.90 13.28 -8.82
C PRO A 41 17.56 12.35 -7.79
N TYR A 42 17.27 11.07 -7.89
CA TYR A 42 17.95 10.03 -7.13
C TYR A 42 18.40 8.90 -8.06
N ILE A 43 19.69 8.57 -8.02
CA ILE A 43 20.24 7.44 -8.76
C ILE A 43 20.24 6.24 -7.81
N LEU A 44 19.42 5.24 -8.11
CA LEU A 44 19.35 4.00 -7.33
C LEU A 44 20.73 3.36 -7.17
N GLN A 45 21.06 2.95 -5.96
CA GLN A 45 22.31 2.29 -5.60
C GLN A 45 22.07 0.82 -5.27
N GLU A 46 23.08 -0.03 -5.48
CA GLU A 46 23.04 -1.40 -4.97
C GLU A 46 22.87 -1.37 -3.44
N GLY A 47 21.91 -2.15 -2.94
CA GLY A 47 21.53 -2.17 -1.53
C GLY A 47 20.24 -1.42 -1.22
N ASP A 48 19.75 -0.57 -2.13
CA ASP A 48 18.47 0.11 -1.97
C ASP A 48 17.29 -0.87 -2.07
N ILE A 49 16.17 -0.51 -1.44
CA ILE A 49 14.85 -1.07 -1.76
C ILE A 49 13.95 0.05 -2.28
N ALA A 50 13.13 -0.26 -3.27
CA ALA A 50 12.22 0.69 -3.89
C ALA A 50 10.80 0.12 -3.97
N SER A 51 9.85 0.81 -3.36
CA SER A 51 8.42 0.57 -3.54
C SER A 51 7.94 1.31 -4.79
N LEU A 52 7.32 0.55 -5.69
CA LEU A 52 6.69 1.02 -6.92
C LEU A 52 5.19 0.85 -6.76
N ASP A 53 4.46 1.96 -6.86
CA ASP A 53 3.03 2.02 -6.60
C ASP A 53 2.35 2.76 -7.75
N LEU A 54 1.39 2.09 -8.40
CA LEU A 54 0.76 2.52 -9.64
C LEU A 54 -0.75 2.24 -9.67
N GLY A 55 -1.50 3.29 -9.96
CA GLY A 55 -2.91 3.21 -10.31
C GLY A 55 -3.16 3.38 -11.81
N LEU A 56 -4.12 2.63 -12.34
CA LEU A 56 -4.51 2.64 -13.75
C LEU A 56 -6.02 2.81 -13.89
N VAL A 57 -6.44 3.66 -14.83
CA VAL A 57 -7.85 3.86 -15.18
C VAL A 57 -8.15 3.15 -16.50
N HIS A 58 -8.90 2.05 -16.42
CA HIS A 58 -9.38 1.27 -17.56
C HIS A 58 -10.89 1.44 -17.72
N ARG A 59 -11.35 2.05 -18.81
CA ARG A 59 -12.78 2.25 -19.12
C ARG A 59 -13.58 2.89 -17.98
N GLY A 60 -12.96 3.84 -17.29
CA GLY A 60 -13.56 4.54 -16.15
C GLY A 60 -13.47 3.77 -14.83
N LEU A 61 -12.81 2.62 -14.80
CA LEU A 61 -12.54 1.86 -13.58
C LEU A 61 -11.07 2.01 -13.15
N VAL A 62 -10.83 2.21 -11.87
CA VAL A 62 -9.50 2.31 -11.26
C VAL A 62 -9.09 0.96 -10.69
N THR A 63 -7.83 0.59 -10.93
CA THR A 63 -7.14 -0.50 -10.22
C THR A 63 -5.84 0.03 -9.65
N ASP A 64 -5.47 -0.49 -8.49
CA ASP A 64 -4.27 -0.08 -7.75
C ASP A 64 -3.39 -1.25 -7.33
N MET A 65 -2.09 -1.01 -7.26
CA MET A 65 -1.06 -1.99 -6.95
C MET A 65 0.28 -1.36 -6.59
N ALA A 66 0.88 -1.93 -5.54
CA ALA A 66 2.25 -1.65 -5.12
C ALA A 66 3.08 -2.91 -4.90
N ILE A 67 4.39 -2.79 -5.18
CA ILE A 67 5.42 -3.79 -4.84
C ILE A 67 6.71 -3.12 -4.37
N THR A 68 7.36 -3.68 -3.35
CA THR A 68 8.76 -3.35 -3.03
C THR A 68 9.72 -4.31 -3.71
N VAL A 69 10.73 -3.77 -4.40
CA VAL A 69 11.76 -4.53 -5.10
C VAL A 69 13.17 -4.17 -4.62
N PRO A 70 14.12 -5.12 -4.62
CA PRO A 70 15.53 -4.84 -4.31
C PRO A 70 16.24 -4.19 -5.49
N VAL A 71 17.19 -3.30 -5.21
CA VAL A 71 18.16 -2.80 -6.19
C VAL A 71 19.47 -3.56 -6.01
N GLY A 72 19.76 -4.46 -6.94
CA GLY A 72 20.96 -5.31 -6.87
C GLY A 72 20.95 -6.25 -5.66
N LEU A 73 22.09 -6.38 -4.97
CA LEU A 73 22.22 -7.17 -3.75
C LEU A 73 21.84 -6.34 -2.52
N ILE A 74 20.87 -6.85 -1.76
CA ILE A 74 20.42 -6.27 -0.48
C ILE A 74 20.81 -7.16 0.71
N ASP A 75 20.88 -6.56 1.90
CA ASP A 75 21.18 -7.25 3.17
C ASP A 75 20.05 -8.21 3.62
N ALA A 76 20.26 -8.91 4.73
CA ALA A 76 19.31 -9.91 5.21
C ALA A 76 18.04 -9.25 5.78
N GLU A 77 18.20 -8.10 6.42
CA GLU A 77 17.16 -7.33 7.08
C GLU A 77 16.17 -6.76 6.05
N ALA A 78 16.64 -6.19 4.94
CA ALA A 78 15.79 -5.77 3.82
C ALA A 78 15.06 -6.94 3.16
N LYS A 79 15.74 -8.09 2.99
CA LYS A 79 15.08 -9.29 2.44
C LYS A 79 13.93 -9.73 3.33
N GLU A 80 14.16 -9.71 4.64
CA GLU A 80 13.16 -10.10 5.62
C GLU A 80 11.99 -9.12 5.68
N LEU A 81 12.27 -7.81 5.61
CA LEU A 81 11.25 -6.76 5.55
C LEU A 81 10.35 -6.93 4.32
N ILE A 82 10.93 -7.07 3.13
CA ILE A 82 10.17 -7.29 1.87
C ILE A 82 9.34 -8.56 1.98
N ARG A 83 9.94 -9.66 2.44
CA ARG A 83 9.26 -10.96 2.58
C ARG A 83 8.09 -10.88 3.55
N THR A 84 8.30 -10.25 4.71
CA THR A 84 7.28 -10.12 5.76
C THR A 84 6.12 -9.25 5.29
N THR A 85 6.41 -8.12 4.65
CA THR A 85 5.38 -7.22 4.11
C THR A 85 4.52 -7.91 3.08
N LYS A 86 5.13 -8.67 2.15
CA LYS A 86 4.40 -9.49 1.19
C LYS A 86 3.56 -10.59 1.86
N ALA A 87 4.11 -11.28 2.86
CA ALA A 87 3.36 -12.29 3.60
C ALA A 87 2.19 -11.69 4.39
N ALA A 88 2.33 -10.47 4.89
CA ALA A 88 1.27 -9.72 5.55
C ALA A 88 0.12 -9.42 4.58
N LEU A 89 0.45 -9.00 3.34
CA LEU A 89 -0.55 -8.80 2.28
C LEU A 89 -1.31 -10.11 1.99
N GLU A 90 -0.59 -11.21 1.82
CA GLU A 90 -1.20 -12.53 1.58
C GLU A 90 -2.14 -12.96 2.73
N LYS A 91 -1.79 -12.64 3.98
CA LYS A 91 -2.63 -12.87 5.16
C LYS A 91 -3.89 -12.00 5.14
N GLY A 92 -3.76 -10.72 4.85
CA GLY A 92 -4.89 -9.80 4.72
C GLY A 92 -5.87 -10.22 3.62
N ILE A 93 -5.36 -10.57 2.44
CA ILE A 93 -6.16 -11.07 1.30
C ILE A 93 -6.93 -12.35 1.70
N LYS A 94 -6.28 -13.29 2.41
CA LYS A 94 -6.95 -14.51 2.87
C LYS A 94 -8.08 -14.24 3.86
N ALA A 95 -7.99 -13.16 4.63
CA ALA A 95 -9.04 -12.70 5.53
C ALA A 95 -10.16 -11.93 4.82
N ALA A 96 -9.95 -11.44 3.60
CA ALA A 96 -10.93 -10.70 2.83
C ALA A 96 -11.96 -11.64 2.18
N LYS A 97 -13.09 -11.88 2.86
CA LYS A 97 -14.17 -12.77 2.40
C LYS A 97 -15.53 -12.39 3.00
N PRO A 98 -16.65 -12.84 2.43
CA PRO A 98 -17.97 -12.61 3.01
C PRO A 98 -18.08 -13.08 4.46
N GLY A 99 -18.81 -12.31 5.27
CA GLY A 99 -18.99 -12.56 6.70
C GLY A 99 -17.82 -12.10 7.57
N HIS A 100 -16.74 -11.59 6.98
CA HIS A 100 -15.71 -10.84 7.68
C HIS A 100 -15.96 -9.32 7.56
N THR A 101 -15.16 -8.55 8.27
CA THR A 101 -15.15 -7.08 8.26
C THR A 101 -13.76 -6.57 7.90
N THR A 102 -13.60 -5.27 7.59
CA THR A 102 -12.27 -4.69 7.36
C THR A 102 -11.33 -4.86 8.56
N GLY A 103 -11.84 -4.87 9.79
CA GLY A 103 -11.05 -5.18 10.99
C GLY A 103 -10.48 -6.61 11.04
N HIS A 104 -11.11 -7.59 10.38
CA HIS A 104 -10.52 -8.93 10.23
C HIS A 104 -9.29 -8.93 9.31
N ILE A 105 -9.23 -8.02 8.33
CA ILE A 105 -8.05 -7.86 7.47
C ILE A 105 -6.90 -7.29 8.31
N GLY A 106 -7.18 -6.22 9.07
CA GLY A 106 -6.20 -5.60 9.97
C GLY A 106 -5.66 -6.56 11.02
N GLU A 107 -6.51 -7.32 11.70
CA GLU A 107 -6.09 -8.33 12.68
C GLU A 107 -5.20 -9.42 12.05
N ALA A 108 -5.52 -9.86 10.83
CA ALA A 108 -4.75 -10.88 10.13
C ALA A 108 -3.35 -10.40 9.73
N VAL A 109 -3.21 -9.11 9.38
CA VAL A 109 -1.92 -8.45 9.13
C VAL A 109 -1.15 -8.30 10.44
N GLU A 110 -1.76 -7.70 11.45
CA GLU A 110 -1.13 -7.41 12.74
C GLU A 110 -0.65 -8.67 13.48
N SER A 111 -1.46 -9.74 13.49
CA SER A 111 -1.10 -11.00 14.14
C SER A 111 0.15 -11.68 13.56
N LEU A 112 0.44 -11.44 12.27
CA LEU A 112 1.69 -11.89 11.64
C LEU A 112 2.87 -10.99 12.04
N VAL A 113 2.66 -9.68 12.05
CA VAL A 113 3.72 -8.68 12.08
C VAL A 113 4.15 -8.33 13.51
N ALA A 114 3.21 -8.19 14.45
CA ALA A 114 3.48 -7.75 15.82
C ALA A 114 4.57 -8.57 16.55
N PRO A 115 4.64 -9.91 16.42
CA PRO A 115 5.69 -10.70 17.07
C PRO A 115 7.09 -10.49 16.47
N LEU A 116 7.20 -9.90 15.27
CA LEU A 116 8.45 -9.70 14.54
C LEU A 116 9.08 -8.33 14.85
N GLY A 117 8.35 -7.42 15.50
CA GLY A 117 8.86 -6.12 15.93
C GLY A 117 8.94 -5.05 14.84
N TYR A 118 8.33 -5.29 13.68
CA TYR A 118 8.17 -4.26 12.64
C TYR A 118 7.08 -3.26 13.02
N GLY A 119 7.27 -1.99 12.65
CA GLY A 119 6.27 -0.94 12.79
C GLY A 119 5.20 -1.06 11.71
N ILE A 120 3.94 -1.20 12.11
CA ILE A 120 2.80 -1.10 11.18
C ILE A 120 2.38 0.36 11.10
N VAL A 121 2.46 0.97 9.92
CA VAL A 121 2.03 2.36 9.73
C VAL A 121 0.53 2.49 10.01
N GLN A 122 0.14 3.48 10.82
CA GLN A 122 -1.24 3.61 11.31
C GLN A 122 -2.02 4.75 10.63
N GLU A 123 -1.30 5.73 10.09
CA GLU A 123 -1.87 6.91 9.43
C GLU A 123 -2.30 6.64 7.98
N LEU A 124 -1.93 5.47 7.44
CA LEU A 124 -2.17 5.03 6.06
C LEU A 124 -2.75 3.62 6.07
N ALA A 125 -3.63 3.34 5.12
CA ALA A 125 -4.38 2.09 5.06
C ALA A 125 -4.99 1.92 3.67
N GLY A 126 -5.44 0.70 3.41
CA GLY A 126 -6.21 0.40 2.21
C GLY A 126 -7.57 1.08 2.19
N HIS A 127 -8.22 0.95 1.04
CA HIS A 127 -9.40 1.70 0.71
C HIS A 127 -10.30 0.94 -0.26
N GLY A 128 -11.54 1.39 -0.42
CA GLY A 128 -12.33 1.05 -1.60
C GLY A 128 -11.67 1.63 -2.84
N VAL A 129 -11.73 0.91 -3.96
CA VAL A 129 -11.20 1.35 -5.25
C VAL A 129 -12.05 0.80 -6.38
N GLY A 130 -12.31 1.60 -7.40
CA GLY A 130 -13.05 1.11 -8.56
C GLY A 130 -13.57 2.21 -9.47
N TYR A 131 -14.31 3.19 -8.97
CA TYR A 131 -14.78 4.35 -9.73
C TYR A 131 -13.96 5.63 -9.46
N SER A 132 -13.18 5.63 -8.40
CA SER A 132 -12.23 6.66 -7.98
C SER A 132 -10.99 6.00 -7.39
N VAL A 133 -9.90 6.77 -7.24
CA VAL A 133 -8.64 6.29 -6.66
C VAL A 133 -8.87 5.82 -5.22
N HIS A 134 -9.51 6.65 -4.41
CA HIS A 134 -9.86 6.33 -3.03
C HIS A 134 -11.38 6.44 -2.83
N GLU A 135 -11.98 5.38 -2.30
CA GLU A 135 -13.38 5.27 -1.91
C GLU A 135 -13.50 4.57 -0.55
N ASP A 136 -14.71 4.56 0.02
CA ASP A 136 -15.01 3.69 1.16
C ASP A 136 -15.04 2.21 0.73
N PRO A 137 -14.70 1.25 1.61
CA PRO A 137 -14.39 1.44 3.02
C PRO A 137 -12.90 1.66 3.29
N TYR A 138 -12.59 2.20 4.48
CA TYR A 138 -11.23 2.15 5.05
C TYR A 138 -10.84 0.71 5.41
N VAL A 139 -9.67 0.25 4.96
CA VAL A 139 -9.16 -1.12 5.15
C VAL A 139 -7.85 -1.10 5.94
N PRO A 140 -7.89 -1.27 7.28
CA PRO A 140 -6.73 -1.06 8.11
C PRO A 140 -5.70 -2.20 8.00
N ASN A 141 -4.44 -1.86 8.28
CA ASN A 141 -3.33 -2.81 8.40
C ASN A 141 -3.15 -3.37 9.83
N TYR A 142 -4.03 -2.99 10.75
CA TYR A 142 -4.07 -3.42 12.16
C TYR A 142 -5.51 -3.33 12.67
N GLY A 143 -5.83 -3.98 13.79
CA GLY A 143 -7.14 -3.81 14.42
C GLY A 143 -7.79 -5.08 14.91
N THR A 144 -9.09 -4.96 15.22
CA THR A 144 -9.85 -6.01 15.90
C THR A 144 -10.80 -6.72 14.95
N ALA A 145 -10.71 -8.04 14.91
CA ALA A 145 -11.64 -8.88 14.15
C ALA A 145 -13.10 -8.61 14.55
N GLY A 146 -13.94 -8.28 13.56
CA GLY A 146 -15.36 -7.98 13.74
C GLY A 146 -15.70 -6.49 13.78
N GLU A 147 -14.70 -5.62 13.87
CA GLU A 147 -14.88 -4.17 13.75
C GLU A 147 -14.74 -3.70 12.31
N GLY A 148 -15.23 -2.48 12.01
CA GLY A 148 -15.23 -1.91 10.68
C GLY A 148 -16.25 -2.56 9.74
N GLU A 149 -16.02 -2.37 8.45
CA GLU A 149 -17.11 -2.45 7.48
C GLU A 149 -17.30 -3.90 7.01
N PRO A 150 -18.54 -4.41 6.93
CA PRO A 150 -18.78 -5.77 6.46
C PRO A 150 -18.33 -5.96 5.02
N LEU A 151 -17.56 -7.01 4.77
CA LEU A 151 -17.14 -7.38 3.41
C LEU A 151 -18.28 -8.15 2.74
N VAL A 152 -18.77 -7.60 1.63
CA VAL A 152 -19.90 -8.17 0.86
C VAL A 152 -19.50 -8.43 -0.60
N PRO A 153 -20.07 -9.47 -1.25
CA PRO A 153 -19.79 -9.76 -2.66
C PRO A 153 -19.98 -8.54 -3.58
N GLY A 154 -19.06 -8.36 -4.52
CA GLY A 154 -19.02 -7.23 -5.46
C GLY A 154 -18.23 -6.01 -4.95
N MET A 155 -17.89 -5.94 -3.66
CA MET A 155 -17.02 -4.91 -3.12
C MET A 155 -15.60 -5.06 -3.67
N VAL A 156 -14.98 -3.95 -4.08
CA VAL A 156 -13.60 -3.91 -4.58
C VAL A 156 -12.77 -3.04 -3.64
N ILE A 157 -11.68 -3.59 -3.13
CA ILE A 157 -10.82 -2.94 -2.14
C ILE A 157 -9.34 -3.14 -2.47
N ALA A 158 -8.54 -2.14 -2.14
CA ALA A 158 -7.10 -2.22 -1.98
C ALA A 158 -6.77 -2.73 -0.58
N ILE A 159 -5.87 -3.73 -0.51
CA ILE A 159 -5.25 -4.19 0.73
C ILE A 159 -3.77 -3.90 0.59
N GLU A 160 -3.23 -3.05 1.46
CA GLU A 160 -1.91 -2.43 1.29
C GLU A 160 -1.09 -2.35 2.60
N PRO A 161 -0.57 -3.47 3.13
CA PRO A 161 0.34 -3.39 4.26
C PRO A 161 1.61 -2.62 3.94
N ILE A 162 1.87 -1.66 4.82
CA ILE A 162 3.03 -0.79 4.83
C ILE A 162 3.77 -1.04 6.15
N LEU A 163 4.95 -1.65 6.06
CA LEU A 163 5.75 -2.02 7.24
C LEU A 163 7.07 -1.25 7.28
N ASN A 164 7.39 -0.72 8.44
CA ASN A 164 8.66 -0.09 8.75
C ASN A 164 9.57 -1.07 9.48
N GLU A 165 10.86 -1.08 9.12
CA GLU A 165 11.91 -1.80 9.83
C GLU A 165 12.08 -1.32 11.29
N GLY A 166 11.73 -0.07 11.53
CA GLY A 166 11.78 0.57 12.84
C GLY A 166 10.41 0.74 13.48
N THR A 167 10.15 1.95 13.97
CA THR A 167 8.87 2.31 14.59
C THR A 167 7.76 2.52 13.55
N GLU A 168 6.51 2.50 14.00
CA GLU A 168 5.31 2.81 13.20
C GLU A 168 5.27 4.26 12.70
N LYS A 169 6.09 5.13 13.29
CA LYS A 169 5.93 6.58 13.16
C LYS A 169 6.44 7.11 11.83
N ILE A 170 5.60 7.88 11.17
CA ILE A 170 5.92 8.57 9.91
C ILE A 170 5.78 10.09 10.02
N PHE A 171 6.30 10.80 9.03
CA PHE A 171 6.01 12.23 8.84
C PHE A 171 5.89 12.55 7.34
N LEU A 172 5.12 13.59 7.02
CA LEU A 172 5.01 14.11 5.66
C LEU A 172 6.20 15.01 5.35
N ASP A 173 6.94 14.69 4.28
CA ASP A 173 8.09 15.48 3.82
C ASP A 173 7.66 16.83 3.24
N LYS A 174 8.62 17.74 3.09
CA LYS A 174 8.41 19.12 2.61
C LYS A 174 7.88 19.19 1.17
N ASP A 175 8.03 18.13 0.38
CA ASP A 175 7.50 18.02 -0.99
C ASP A 175 5.96 17.93 -1.04
N GLY A 176 5.34 17.69 0.13
CA GLY A 176 3.90 17.64 0.33
C GLY A 176 3.23 16.31 -0.01
N TYR A 177 3.99 15.27 -0.35
CA TYR A 177 3.46 13.95 -0.69
C TYR A 177 4.20 12.80 -0.01
N THR A 178 5.54 12.80 -0.06
CA THR A 178 6.33 11.67 0.42
C THR A 178 6.16 11.52 1.92
N TYR A 179 5.66 10.37 2.37
CA TYR A 179 5.75 10.01 3.78
C TYR A 179 7.08 9.31 4.04
N ARG A 180 7.73 9.66 5.14
CA ARG A 180 9.01 9.07 5.55
C ARG A 180 8.95 8.51 6.97
N THR A 181 9.73 7.48 7.24
CA THR A 181 9.90 6.95 8.60
C THR A 181 10.56 8.01 9.49
N LYS A 182 10.13 8.14 10.75
CA LYS A 182 10.72 9.13 11.68
C LYS A 182 12.12 8.77 12.16
N ASP A 183 12.46 7.49 12.16
CA ASP A 183 13.77 6.99 12.60
C ASP A 183 14.76 6.77 11.45
N GLY A 184 14.37 7.08 10.22
CA GLY A 184 15.20 6.96 9.02
C GLY A 184 15.48 5.51 8.59
N LYS A 185 14.78 4.53 9.18
CA LYS A 185 14.88 3.14 8.77
C LYS A 185 14.00 2.83 7.56
N ARG A 186 14.24 1.69 6.93
CA ARG A 186 13.56 1.29 5.70
C ARG A 186 12.08 1.02 5.92
N SER A 187 11.30 1.18 4.85
CA SER A 187 9.90 0.80 4.76
C SER A 187 9.66 -0.06 3.50
N ALA A 188 8.68 -0.95 3.57
CA ALA A 188 8.22 -1.74 2.43
C ALA A 188 6.70 -1.66 2.33
N HIS A 189 6.21 -1.67 1.10
CA HIS A 189 4.82 -1.52 0.73
C HIS A 189 4.46 -2.57 -0.33
N PHE A 190 3.40 -3.34 -0.06
CA PHE A 190 2.80 -4.23 -1.03
C PHE A 190 1.30 -4.03 -1.04
N GLU A 191 0.71 -4.06 -2.23
CA GLU A 191 -0.72 -3.86 -2.38
C GLU A 191 -1.31 -4.76 -3.46
N ARG A 192 -2.58 -5.13 -3.26
CA ARG A 192 -3.42 -5.74 -4.29
C ARG A 192 -4.82 -5.17 -4.24
N THR A 193 -5.34 -4.86 -5.43
CA THR A 193 -6.79 -4.72 -5.61
C THR A 193 -7.44 -6.10 -5.66
N VAL A 194 -8.45 -6.31 -4.82
CA VAL A 194 -9.25 -7.54 -4.78
C VAL A 194 -10.74 -7.24 -4.91
N VAL A 195 -11.48 -8.15 -5.52
CA VAL A 195 -12.95 -8.15 -5.48
C VAL A 195 -13.44 -9.24 -4.53
N ILE A 196 -14.34 -8.88 -3.61
CA ILE A 196 -15.02 -9.84 -2.75
C ILE A 196 -16.03 -10.62 -3.59
N THR A 197 -15.99 -11.95 -3.47
CA THR A 197 -16.90 -12.89 -4.16
C THR A 197 -17.74 -13.63 -3.15
N GLU A 198 -18.74 -14.38 -3.59
CA GLU A 198 -19.60 -15.22 -2.72
C GLU A 198 -18.84 -16.25 -1.86
N ARG A 199 -17.56 -16.56 -2.19
CA ARG A 199 -16.78 -17.63 -1.53
C ARG A 199 -15.44 -17.18 -0.95
N GLY A 200 -15.08 -15.90 -1.08
CA GLY A 200 -13.74 -15.41 -0.78
C GLY A 200 -13.48 -14.08 -1.46
N CYS A 201 -12.27 -13.89 -1.99
CA CYS A 201 -11.93 -12.79 -2.88
C CYS A 201 -11.16 -13.29 -4.11
N GLU A 202 -11.17 -12.50 -5.18
CA GLU A 202 -10.31 -12.67 -6.35
C GLU A 202 -9.35 -11.49 -6.45
N ILE A 203 -8.07 -11.78 -6.68
CA ILE A 203 -7.04 -10.77 -6.92
C ILE A 203 -7.14 -10.30 -8.36
N LEU A 204 -7.42 -8.99 -8.56
CA LEU A 204 -7.54 -8.38 -9.87
C LEU A 204 -6.18 -8.00 -10.46
N THR A 205 -5.24 -7.61 -9.61
CA THR A 205 -3.88 -7.20 -9.97
C THR A 205 -2.91 -8.30 -9.57
N LYS A 206 -2.66 -9.32 -10.41
CA LYS A 206 -1.83 -10.53 -10.09
C LYS A 206 -0.33 -10.35 -10.33
#